data_AF-A0A3C0IXW6-F1
#
_entry.id   AF-A0A3C0IXW6-F1
#
_cell.length_a   1.000
_cell.length_b   1.000
_cell.length_c   1.000
_cell.angle_alpha   90.00
_cell.angle_beta   90.00
_cell.angle_gamma   90.00
#
_symmetry.space_group_name_H-M   'P 1'
#
loop_
_entity.id
_entity.type
_entity.pdbx_description
1 polymer ?
#
loop_
_entity_poly.entity_id
_entity_poly.type
_entity_poly.pdbx_seq_one_letter_code
_entity_poly.pdbx_strand_id
1 'polypeptide(L)'
;MSVITEEHDVTVGSSHFDTTSLSVYGEYENQDCENAIEVVLGYSKDRRPDLKQIQFGIGVTREGVLNYGEVLSGNSTVRSLRT
;
A
#
# COMPACT_ATOMS: atom_id res chain seq x y z
N MET A 1 8.02 7.16 -2.19
CA MET A 1 7.75 6.71 -3.58
C MET A 1 9.04 6.16 -4.20
N SER A 2 9.23 4.84 -4.15
CA SER A 2 10.38 4.17 -4.78
C SER A 2 9.86 3.27 -5.91
N VAL A 3 10.30 3.55 -7.13
CA VAL A 3 10.02 2.74 -8.32
C VAL A 3 11.30 2.01 -8.64
N ILE A 4 11.31 0.68 -8.54
CA ILE A 4 12.52 -0.17 -8.62
C ILE A 4 12.96 -0.45 -10.06
N THR A 5 12.50 0.34 -11.02
CA THR A 5 12.71 0.07 -12.46
C THR A 5 14.06 0.58 -12.98
N GLU A 6 14.81 1.39 -12.23
CA GLU A 6 16.08 1.93 -12.73
C GLU A 6 17.26 0.94 -12.67
N GLU A 7 17.13 -0.17 -11.93
CA GLU A 7 18.20 -1.17 -11.78
C GLU A 7 18.11 -2.30 -12.83
N HIS A 8 16.95 -2.48 -13.47
CA HIS A 8 16.70 -3.59 -14.39
C HIS A 8 16.11 -3.04 -15.69
N ASP A 9 16.62 -3.47 -16.85
CA ASP A 9 16.18 -3.07 -18.20
C ASP A 9 14.77 -3.59 -18.53
N VAL A 10 13.79 -3.20 -17.72
CA VAL A 10 12.40 -3.61 -17.81
C VAL A 10 11.65 -2.50 -18.52
N THR A 11 11.29 -2.74 -19.77
CA THR A 11 10.43 -1.83 -20.53
C THR A 11 9.03 -1.86 -19.92
N VAL A 12 8.68 -0.89 -19.09
CA VAL A 12 7.35 -0.80 -18.46
C VAL A 12 6.37 -0.20 -19.46
N GLY A 13 5.68 -1.05 -20.22
CA GLY A 13 4.61 -0.61 -21.13
C GLY A 13 3.36 -0.16 -20.36
N SER A 14 2.90 -0.98 -19.41
CA SER A 14 1.76 -0.70 -18.53
C SER A 14 1.94 -1.43 -17.20
N SER A 15 1.65 -0.75 -16.09
CA SER A 15 1.65 -1.34 -14.74
C SER A 15 0.24 -1.35 -14.15
N HIS A 16 -0.12 -2.48 -13.54
CA HIS A 16 -1.32 -2.60 -12.73
C HIS A 16 -0.99 -2.23 -11.28
N PHE A 17 -1.81 -1.38 -10.69
CA PHE A 17 -1.66 -0.94 -9.31
C PHE A 17 -2.85 -1.41 -8.51
N ASP A 18 -2.59 -2.22 -7.49
CA ASP A 18 -3.58 -2.63 -6.51
C ASP A 18 -3.23 -2.09 -5.13
N THR A 19 -4.25 -1.99 -4.31
CA THR A 19 -4.10 -1.72 -2.88
C THR A 19 -4.80 -2.79 -2.08
N THR A 20 -4.04 -3.44 -1.21
CA THR A 20 -4.52 -4.54 -0.37
C THR A 20 -4.44 -4.10 1.09
N SER A 21 -5.54 -4.24 1.82
CA SER A 21 -5.59 -3.97 3.26
C SER A 21 -5.31 -5.23 4.05
N LEU A 22 -4.57 -5.11 5.15
CA LEU A 22 -4.41 -6.16 6.15
C LEU A 22 -4.99 -5.68 7.48
N SER A 23 -6.01 -6.40 7.95
CA SER A 23 -6.61 -6.17 9.28
C SER A 23 -5.74 -6.79 10.37
N VAL A 24 -5.55 -6.06 11.47
CA VAL A 24 -4.69 -6.45 12.58
C VAL A 24 -5.37 -6.25 13.93
N TYR A 25 -4.89 -6.96 14.95
CA TYR A 25 -5.40 -6.91 16.32
C TYR A 25 -4.34 -6.32 17.25
N GLY A 26 -4.78 -5.49 18.20
CA GLY A 26 -3.91 -4.88 19.22
C GLY A 26 -4.20 -3.40 19.46
N GLU A 27 -3.60 -2.87 20.52
CA GLU A 27 -3.83 -1.48 20.93
C GLU A 27 -2.97 -0.48 20.15
N TYR A 28 -1.78 -0.86 19.68
CA TYR A 28 -0.88 0.01 18.89
C TYR A 28 -0.80 1.44 19.49
N GLU A 29 -0.42 1.52 20.77
CA GLU A 29 -0.22 2.79 21.48
C GLU A 29 1.14 3.41 21.14
N ASN A 30 1.29 4.74 21.32
CA ASN A 30 2.53 5.48 21.12
C ASN A 30 3.06 5.42 19.66
N GLN A 31 2.20 5.70 18.69
CA GLN A 31 2.57 5.73 17.26
C GLN A 31 3.26 7.05 16.83
N ASP A 32 3.74 7.85 17.78
CA ASP A 32 4.31 9.20 17.58
C ASP A 32 5.74 9.19 17.00
N CYS A 33 5.97 8.34 16.00
CA CYS A 33 7.24 8.27 15.28
C CYS A 33 7.13 9.07 13.97
N GLU A 34 8.04 10.02 13.78
CA GLU A 34 8.05 10.87 12.60
C GLU A 34 8.22 10.03 11.32
N ASN A 35 7.34 10.24 10.34
CA ASN A 35 7.26 9.48 9.07
C ASN A 35 6.93 7.98 9.20
N ALA A 36 6.44 7.51 10.35
CA ALA A 36 5.91 6.14 10.46
C ALA A 36 4.48 6.04 9.90
N ILE A 37 4.13 4.82 9.46
CA ILE A 37 2.74 4.50 9.14
C ILE A 37 1.91 4.37 10.41
N GLU A 38 0.63 4.70 10.30
CA GLU A 38 -0.32 4.55 11.40
C GLU A 38 -1.19 3.31 11.22
N VAL A 39 -1.22 2.47 12.25
CA VAL A 39 -2.11 1.32 12.37
C VAL A 39 -3.43 1.80 12.96
N VAL A 40 -4.38 2.11 12.07
CA VAL A 40 -5.65 2.77 12.42
C VAL A 40 -6.84 2.12 11.72
N LEU A 41 -8.04 2.42 12.19
CA LEU A 41 -9.29 2.02 11.52
C LEU A 41 -9.36 2.65 10.13
N GLY A 42 -9.93 1.93 9.18
CA GLY A 42 -10.24 2.46 7.86
C GLY A 42 -11.23 1.60 7.10
N TYR A 43 -11.40 1.91 5.82
CA TYR A 43 -12.40 1.25 4.99
C TYR A 43 -11.80 0.02 4.28
N SER A 44 -11.98 -1.16 4.87
CA SER A 44 -11.62 -2.43 4.23
C SER A 44 -12.77 -2.99 3.38
N LYS A 45 -12.44 -3.55 2.21
CA LYS A 45 -13.39 -4.31 1.37
C LYS A 45 -13.90 -5.58 2.04
N ASP A 46 -13.17 -6.09 3.05
CA ASP A 46 -13.56 -7.26 3.85
C ASP A 46 -14.62 -6.93 4.91
N ARG A 47 -15.11 -5.68 4.95
CA ARG A 47 -16.18 -5.21 5.85
C ARG A 47 -15.94 -5.54 7.33
N ARG A 48 -14.69 -5.38 7.77
CA ARG A 48 -14.27 -5.47 9.17
C ARG A 48 -14.00 -4.08 9.75
N PRO A 49 -15.04 -3.26 10.00
CA PRO A 49 -14.87 -1.90 10.55
C PRO A 49 -14.38 -1.90 12.00
N ASP A 50 -14.40 -3.08 12.64
CA ASP A 50 -13.96 -3.32 14.02
C ASP A 50 -12.43 -3.41 14.16
N LEU A 51 -11.70 -3.63 13.06
CA LEU A 51 -10.26 -3.88 13.09
C LEU A 51 -9.46 -2.70 12.54
N LYS A 52 -8.34 -2.43 13.21
CA LYS A 52 -7.31 -1.55 12.67
C LYS A 52 -6.66 -2.24 11.47
N GLN A 53 -6.09 -1.46 10.56
CA GLN A 53 -5.48 -2.00 9.36
C GLN A 53 -4.21 -1.25 8.98
N ILE A 54 -3.45 -1.87 8.10
CA ILE A 54 -2.41 -1.24 7.28
C ILE A 54 -2.71 -1.55 5.81
N GLN A 55 -2.19 -0.73 4.90
CA GLN A 55 -2.42 -0.91 3.47
C GLN A 55 -1.10 -1.11 2.72
N PHE A 56 -1.13 -1.94 1.69
CA PHE A 56 -0.02 -2.18 0.78
C PHE A 56 -0.40 -1.67 -0.61
N GLY A 57 0.36 -0.70 -1.13
CA GLY A 57 0.30 -0.30 -2.53
C GLY A 57 1.33 -1.09 -3.32
N ILE A 58 0.88 -1.89 -4.28
CA ILE A 58 1.75 -2.75 -5.08
C ILE A 58 1.53 -2.43 -6.55
N GLY A 59 2.62 -2.26 -7.29
CA GLY A 59 2.61 -2.14 -8.75
C GLY A 59 3.31 -3.34 -9.37
N VAL A 60 2.65 -3.91 -10.37
CA VAL A 60 3.13 -5.05 -11.13
C VAL A 60 3.09 -4.70 -12.62
N THR A 61 4.17 -4.97 -13.33
CA THR A 61 4.21 -4.89 -14.80
C THR A 61 3.29 -5.94 -15.42
N ARG A 62 2.97 -5.79 -16.71
CA ARG A 62 2.15 -6.76 -17.45
C ARG A 62 2.77 -8.16 -17.47
N GLU A 63 4.09 -8.23 -17.39
CA GLU A 63 4.90 -9.45 -17.38
C GLU A 63 4.93 -10.11 -15.99
N GLY A 64 4.27 -9.54 -14.99
CA GLY A 64 4.18 -10.07 -13.62
C GLY A 64 5.35 -9.66 -12.72
N VAL A 65 6.21 -8.74 -13.16
CA VAL A 65 7.35 -8.25 -12.37
C VAL A 65 6.89 -7.14 -11.44
N LEU A 66 7.13 -7.29 -10.14
CA LEU A 66 6.93 -6.25 -9.13
C LEU A 66 7.85 -5.06 -9.42
N ASN A 67 7.28 -3.88 -9.64
CA ASN A 67 8.04 -2.66 -9.93
C ASN A 67 7.76 -1.51 -8.94
N TYR A 68 6.82 -1.70 -8.02
CA TYR A 68 6.46 -0.74 -6.98
C TYR A 68 5.96 -1.45 -5.73
N GLY A 69 6.34 -0.92 -4.57
CA GLY A 69 5.85 -1.37 -3.26
C GLY A 69 5.92 -0.24 -2.25
N GLU A 70 4.79 0.01 -1.56
CA GLU A 70 4.71 0.97 -0.47
C GLU A 70 3.78 0.45 0.62
N VAL A 71 4.14 0.72 1.88
CA VAL A 71 3.26 0.49 3.02
C VAL A 71 2.65 1.83 3.44
N LEU A 72 1.35 1.83 3.64
CA LEU A 72 0.52 2.99 3.87
C LEU A 72 -0.24 2.85 5.19
N SER A 73 -0.55 3.98 5.82
CA SER A 73 -1.40 4.03 7.01
C SER A 73 -2.78 3.43 6.72
N GLY A 74 -3.41 2.85 7.74
CA GLY A 74 -4.66 2.10 7.62
C GLY A 74 -5.83 2.87 7.00
N ASN A 75 -5.84 4.19 7.09
CA ASN A 75 -6.90 5.06 6.57
C ASN A 75 -6.56 5.73 5.22
N SER A 76 -5.46 5.33 4.58
CA SER A 76 -5.04 5.91 3.31
C SER A 76 -6.10 5.67 2.23
N THR A 77 -6.41 6.71 1.45
CA THR A 77 -7.36 6.60 0.34
C THR A 77 -6.60 6.69 -0.97
N VAL A 78 -6.74 5.67 -1.83
CA VAL A 78 -6.10 5.63 -3.14
C VAL A 78 -6.67 6.71 -4.04
N ARG A 79 -5.87 7.73 -4.35
CA ARG A 79 -6.08 8.58 -5.51
C ARG A 79 -5.43 7.87 -6.70
N SER A 80 -6.23 7.42 -7.66
CA SER A 80 -5.72 6.87 -8.92
C SER A 80 -4.78 7.90 -9.57
N LEU A 81 -3.48 7.58 -9.60
CA LEU A 81 -2.51 8.34 -10.36
C LEU A 81 -2.70 7.93 -11.82
N ARG A 82 -3.39 8.78 -12.58
CA ARG A 82 -3.38 8.72 -14.04
C ARG A 82 -2.07 9.34 -14.52
N THR A 83 -1.17 8.50 -15.00
CA THR A 83 -0.06 8.92 -15.87
C THR A 83 -0.57 9.03 -17.29
#